data_AF-A0A1M3CPY5-F1
#
_entry.id   AF-A0A1M3CPY5-F1
#
_cell.length_a   1.000
_cell.length_b   1.000
_cell.length_c   1.000
_cell.angle_alpha   90.00
_cell.angle_beta   90.00
_cell.angle_gamma   90.00
#
_symmetry.space_group_name_H-M   'P 1'
#
loop_
_entity.id
_entity.type
_entity.pdbx_description
1 polymer ?
#
loop_
_entity_poly.entity_id
_entity_poly.type
_entity_poly.pdbx_seq_one_letter_code
_entity_poly.pdbx_strand_id
1 'polypeptide(L)'
;MQPIVNNLKAFNRALENPHSVICNDRGEWQRETPILGLFRRVKRLLSKNDDSILRAFHQVLSDIERMKLYIRGSQETIDKQQMFYQDVLKAGKRILQLFEKSTDAKQLYLHQSLKISLIKMQYRIQIENGGLQILNPSALSDENILKLTNLVNEFQRADERYSYTQYNNYTAKIHEICQYPEIVKFLIDPQHRKLAFEYLQLGLRDNLDIEVLNQYHYESKNLSDHFIARRTGAITAKILSVDAVQEGSFSVVKHLHMLMEKNKVNILDKSQTIRFSNGLEWTISQIYRDFLNKNLAVGELEMMYDGVIPFNGHHLSAIDAVSYKINPKSKIYKRLDTTQADWFEKTPVLDIRERQYINQRYNLDVQPGQWVTVLEATRRHELDAEQAHGYTLIYQPLEGDRYRVYSFGAFPWEFPQTLLQLVNFVGDTVEGTIAFDPNYYYSQSQKASWAHAVDEKIARALLAELGQAKTKGFIFQFAWENCAFFMRDIFIKVFEKTSMDTAVPCFFRKKFLNTRPRGALLIIQKIFKHTPAFVHPIFKWMFAALFRATRKLYVYENGKKMVKTLVQTPFFRELKINAPSAMHYRIKKFKESAVKIEKDIKKYERCVLNYGHDSMKVYNS
;
A
#
# COMPACT_ATOMS: atom_id res chain seq x y z
N MET A 1 -35.21 -3.15 20.37
CA MET A 1 -34.98 -2.78 18.95
C MET A 1 -34.88 -4.07 18.14
N GLN A 2 -35.29 -4.06 16.88
CA GLN A 2 -35.32 -5.22 15.99
C GLN A 2 -34.25 -5.05 14.89
N PRO A 3 -33.52 -6.10 14.48
CA PRO A 3 -32.59 -6.00 13.35
C PRO A 3 -33.34 -5.61 12.07
N ILE A 4 -32.85 -4.58 11.36
CA ILE A 4 -33.46 -4.11 10.10
C ILE A 4 -33.49 -5.24 9.08
N VAL A 5 -32.38 -5.98 8.94
CA VAL A 5 -32.23 -7.03 7.93
C VAL A 5 -33.27 -8.15 8.07
N ASN A 6 -33.69 -8.45 9.30
CA ASN A 6 -34.70 -9.48 9.60
C ASN A 6 -36.14 -8.94 9.50
N ASN A 7 -36.32 -7.62 9.43
CA ASN A 7 -37.63 -6.95 9.50
C ASN A 7 -37.82 -5.92 8.38
N LEU A 8 -37.20 -6.12 7.21
CA LEU A 8 -37.16 -5.15 6.11
C LEU A 8 -38.55 -4.68 5.68
N LYS A 9 -39.56 -5.56 5.61
CA LYS A 9 -40.93 -5.17 5.25
C LYS A 9 -41.54 -4.21 6.26
N ALA A 10 -41.41 -4.50 7.55
CA ALA A 10 -41.92 -3.65 8.63
C ALA A 10 -41.14 -2.33 8.70
N PHE A 11 -39.83 -2.38 8.53
CA PHE A 11 -38.96 -1.20 8.46
C PHE A 11 -39.34 -0.30 7.28
N ASN A 12 -39.54 -0.88 6.10
CA ASN A 12 -40.01 -0.16 4.91
C ASN A 12 -41.31 0.59 5.18
N ARG A 13 -42.32 -0.08 5.77
CA ARG A 13 -43.59 0.58 6.17
C ARG A 13 -43.35 1.71 7.16
N ALA A 14 -42.48 1.51 8.15
CA ALA A 14 -42.17 2.53 9.14
C ALA A 14 -41.49 3.77 8.53
N LEU A 15 -40.69 3.61 7.48
CA LEU A 15 -40.05 4.71 6.74
C LEU A 15 -41.07 5.62 6.01
N GLU A 16 -42.33 5.22 5.86
CA GLU A 16 -43.39 6.10 5.33
C GLU A 16 -43.71 7.25 6.30
N ASN A 17 -43.42 7.07 7.59
CA ASN A 17 -43.39 8.15 8.57
C ASN A 17 -42.01 8.17 9.28
N PRO A 18 -41.00 8.79 8.65
CA PRO A 18 -39.60 8.68 9.06
C PRO A 18 -39.33 9.25 10.45
N HIS A 19 -40.12 10.21 10.90
CA HIS A 19 -39.99 10.79 12.24
C HIS A 19 -40.31 9.78 13.35
N SER A 20 -41.05 8.71 13.02
CA SER A 20 -41.36 7.63 13.96
C SER A 20 -40.31 6.52 13.99
N VAL A 21 -39.15 6.67 13.36
CA VAL A 21 -38.12 5.63 13.30
C VAL A 21 -36.91 6.01 14.15
N ILE A 22 -36.52 5.09 15.04
CA ILE A 22 -35.30 5.19 15.84
C ILE A 22 -34.38 4.05 15.42
N CYS A 23 -33.17 4.37 15.00
CA CYS A 23 -32.13 3.40 14.67
C CYS A 23 -30.91 3.55 15.58
N ASN A 24 -30.17 2.46 15.75
CA ASN A 24 -28.84 2.46 16.38
C ASN A 24 -27.75 2.08 15.39
N ASP A 25 -26.49 2.26 15.78
CA ASP A 25 -25.34 1.99 14.90
C ASP A 25 -25.10 0.47 14.65
N ARG A 26 -25.88 -0.41 15.28
CA ARG A 26 -25.85 -1.88 15.05
C ARG A 26 -26.81 -2.34 13.95
N GLY A 27 -27.49 -1.42 13.25
CA GLY A 27 -28.46 -1.79 12.24
C GLY A 27 -29.80 -2.28 12.82
N GLU A 28 -30.10 -1.92 14.06
CA GLU A 28 -31.39 -2.22 14.69
C GLU A 28 -32.29 -0.98 14.67
N TRP A 29 -33.60 -1.20 14.66
CA TRP A 29 -34.60 -0.16 14.62
C TRP A 29 -35.79 -0.43 15.55
N GLN A 30 -36.56 0.61 15.86
CA GLN A 30 -37.88 0.50 16.47
C GLN A 30 -38.75 1.69 16.08
N ARG A 31 -40.06 1.52 16.21
CA ARG A 31 -40.98 2.65 16.09
C ARG A 31 -40.94 3.49 17.37
N GLU A 32 -40.88 4.80 17.22
CA GLU A 32 -40.94 5.76 18.30
C GLU A 32 -42.31 5.70 18.97
N THR A 33 -42.31 5.53 20.29
CA THR A 33 -43.51 5.62 21.12
C THR A 33 -43.75 7.08 21.52
N PRO A 34 -44.99 7.49 21.88
CA PRO A 34 -45.30 8.87 22.27
C PRO A 34 -44.39 9.43 23.37
N ILE A 35 -44.03 8.59 24.36
CA ILE A 35 -43.12 8.95 25.47
C ILE A 35 -41.70 9.22 24.95
N LEU A 36 -41.18 8.35 24.08
CA LEU A 36 -39.84 8.54 23.48
C LEU A 36 -39.79 9.77 22.56
N GLY A 37 -40.89 10.06 21.85
CA GLY A 37 -41.02 11.26 21.03
C GLY A 37 -40.96 12.57 21.82
N LEU A 38 -41.46 12.58 23.06
CA LEU A 38 -41.33 13.72 23.96
C LEU A 38 -39.86 13.96 24.35
N PHE A 39 -39.16 12.90 24.79
CA PHE A 39 -37.73 12.98 25.12
C PHE A 39 -36.86 13.35 23.93
N ARG A 40 -37.17 12.84 22.72
CA ARG A 40 -36.42 13.15 21.51
C ARG A 40 -36.69 14.57 21.00
N ARG A 41 -37.88 15.14 21.19
CA ARG A 41 -38.14 16.57 20.91
C ARG A 41 -37.28 17.47 21.80
N VAL A 42 -37.18 17.15 23.09
CA VAL A 42 -36.28 17.84 24.02
C VAL A 42 -34.81 17.65 23.61
N LYS A 43 -34.42 16.45 23.18
CA LYS A 43 -33.05 16.16 22.72
C LYS A 43 -32.73 16.72 21.32
N ARG A 44 -33.71 16.91 20.43
CA ARG A 44 -33.55 17.55 19.11
C ARG A 44 -33.34 19.06 19.23
N LEU A 45 -33.94 19.68 20.24
CA LEU A 45 -33.60 21.04 20.64
C LEU A 45 -32.14 21.15 21.12
N LEU A 46 -31.54 20.04 21.57
CA LEU A 46 -30.17 19.96 22.10
C LEU A 46 -29.15 19.27 21.17
N SER A 47 -29.57 18.57 20.10
CA SER A 47 -28.67 17.84 19.19
C SER A 47 -29.27 17.64 17.78
N LYS A 48 -28.53 18.02 16.75
CA LYS A 48 -28.91 17.95 15.31
C LYS A 48 -28.69 16.58 14.64
N ASN A 49 -28.59 15.48 15.39
CA ASN A 49 -28.13 14.20 14.83
C ASN A 49 -29.28 13.24 14.44
N ASP A 50 -29.81 13.40 13.23
CA ASP A 50 -30.74 12.46 12.57
C ASP A 50 -30.02 11.48 11.60
N ASP A 51 -28.69 11.41 11.63
CA ASP A 51 -27.86 10.56 10.76
C ASP A 51 -27.81 9.07 11.17
N SER A 52 -28.53 8.68 12.24
CA SER A 52 -28.57 7.29 12.73
C SER A 52 -29.24 6.32 11.75
N ILE A 53 -30.24 6.77 10.97
CA ILE A 53 -30.88 5.93 9.95
C ILE A 53 -29.89 5.58 8.84
N LEU A 54 -29.13 6.57 8.34
CA LEU A 54 -28.10 6.36 7.32
C LEU A 54 -27.02 5.38 7.82
N ARG A 55 -26.49 5.59 9.03
CA ARG A 55 -25.49 4.69 9.62
C ARG A 55 -26.00 3.27 9.81
N ALA A 56 -27.20 3.12 10.38
CA ALA A 56 -27.81 1.81 10.60
C ALA A 56 -27.99 1.07 9.28
N PHE A 57 -28.45 1.76 8.24
CA PHE A 57 -28.65 1.14 6.93
C PHE A 57 -27.32 0.80 6.23
N HIS A 58 -26.27 1.59 6.43
CA HIS A 58 -24.94 1.20 5.99
C HIS A 58 -24.47 -0.11 6.66
N GLN A 59 -24.76 -0.30 7.95
CA GLN A 59 -24.44 -1.57 8.63
C GLN A 59 -25.23 -2.74 8.01
N VAL A 60 -26.51 -2.53 7.69
CA VAL A 60 -27.34 -3.55 7.01
C VAL A 60 -26.76 -3.97 5.66
N LEU A 61 -26.32 -3.01 4.83
CA LEU A 61 -25.70 -3.33 3.54
C LEU A 61 -24.37 -4.10 3.71
N SER A 62 -23.59 -3.78 4.74
CA SER A 62 -22.37 -4.52 5.11
C SER A 62 -22.68 -5.97 5.48
N ASP A 63 -23.74 -6.20 6.27
CA ASP A 63 -24.17 -7.54 6.66
C ASP A 63 -24.70 -8.35 5.46
N ILE A 64 -25.44 -7.69 4.57
CA ILE A 64 -25.95 -8.28 3.32
C ILE A 64 -24.81 -8.70 2.38
N GLU A 65 -23.73 -7.93 2.31
CA GLU A 65 -22.56 -8.24 1.47
C GLU A 65 -21.89 -9.57 1.88
N ARG A 66 -22.07 -9.99 3.15
CA ARG A 66 -21.56 -11.26 3.70
C ARG A 66 -22.52 -12.44 3.50
N MET A 67 -23.76 -12.18 3.10
CA MET A 67 -24.73 -13.24 2.82
C MET A 67 -24.39 -13.96 1.52
N LYS A 68 -24.61 -15.28 1.50
CA LYS A 68 -24.53 -16.10 0.28
C LYS A 68 -25.46 -15.54 -0.79
N LEU A 69 -24.91 -15.33 -1.98
CA LEU A 69 -25.66 -14.88 -3.16
C LEU A 69 -25.74 -16.03 -4.16
N TYR A 70 -26.95 -16.53 -4.40
CA TYR A 70 -27.18 -17.55 -5.41
C TYR A 70 -27.40 -16.85 -6.76
N ILE A 71 -26.58 -17.21 -7.75
CA ILE A 71 -26.78 -16.79 -9.14
C ILE A 71 -27.50 -17.87 -9.95
N ARG A 72 -27.51 -19.10 -9.42
CA ARG A 72 -28.31 -20.23 -9.92
C ARG A 72 -28.72 -21.12 -8.74
N GLY A 73 -29.91 -21.70 -8.79
CA GLY A 73 -30.41 -22.60 -7.76
C GLY A 73 -31.86 -22.99 -8.05
N SER A 74 -32.56 -23.53 -7.05
CA SER A 74 -34.01 -23.74 -7.18
C SER A 74 -34.73 -22.41 -7.42
N GLN A 75 -35.80 -22.42 -8.22
CA GLN A 75 -36.58 -21.23 -8.52
C GLN A 75 -37.05 -20.54 -7.22
N GLU A 76 -37.51 -21.34 -6.24
CA GLU A 76 -37.93 -20.83 -4.93
C GLU A 76 -36.81 -20.05 -4.20
N THR A 77 -35.56 -20.51 -4.30
CA THR A 77 -34.41 -19.84 -3.66
C THR A 77 -34.11 -18.51 -4.34
N ILE A 78 -34.12 -18.48 -5.68
CA ILE A 78 -33.89 -17.26 -6.46
C ILE A 78 -35.00 -16.26 -6.24
N ASP A 79 -36.27 -16.68 -6.28
CA ASP A 79 -37.43 -15.81 -6.03
C ASP A 79 -37.37 -15.18 -4.63
N LYS A 80 -37.04 -15.98 -3.60
CA LYS A 80 -36.86 -15.50 -2.22
C LYS A 80 -35.73 -14.46 -2.13
N GLN A 81 -34.59 -14.69 -2.77
CA GLN A 81 -33.49 -13.72 -2.79
C GLN A 81 -33.86 -12.45 -3.54
N GLN A 82 -34.50 -12.57 -4.70
CA GLN A 82 -34.95 -11.43 -5.49
C GLN A 82 -35.91 -10.55 -4.69
N MET A 83 -36.93 -11.13 -4.03
CA MET A 83 -37.85 -10.40 -3.17
C MET A 83 -37.11 -9.69 -2.01
N PHE A 84 -36.17 -10.38 -1.37
CA PHE A 84 -35.36 -9.82 -0.29
C PHE A 84 -34.56 -8.60 -0.78
N TYR A 85 -33.83 -8.72 -1.88
CA TYR A 85 -33.03 -7.62 -2.41
C TYR A 85 -33.88 -6.46 -2.94
N GLN A 86 -35.06 -6.72 -3.50
CA GLN A 86 -36.03 -5.68 -3.84
C GLN A 86 -36.47 -4.87 -2.61
N ASP A 87 -36.77 -5.54 -1.49
CA ASP A 87 -37.13 -4.88 -0.23
C ASP A 87 -35.97 -4.02 0.31
N VAL A 88 -34.72 -4.49 0.20
CA VAL A 88 -33.51 -3.72 0.56
C VAL A 88 -33.37 -2.47 -0.33
N LEU A 89 -33.45 -2.63 -1.65
CA LEU A 89 -33.33 -1.53 -2.60
C LEU A 89 -34.43 -0.48 -2.40
N LYS A 90 -35.65 -0.93 -2.09
CA LYS A 90 -36.78 -0.04 -1.75
C LYS A 90 -36.51 0.77 -0.48
N ALA A 91 -35.98 0.12 0.57
CA ALA A 91 -35.62 0.81 1.81
C ALA A 91 -34.51 1.84 1.57
N GLY A 92 -33.46 1.45 0.83
CA GLY A 92 -32.36 2.34 0.47
C GLY A 92 -32.82 3.57 -0.31
N LYS A 93 -33.67 3.39 -1.33
CA LYS A 93 -34.26 4.49 -2.10
C LYS A 93 -35.08 5.45 -1.23
N ARG A 94 -35.93 4.91 -0.34
CA ARG A 94 -36.69 5.73 0.62
C ARG A 94 -35.76 6.54 1.52
N ILE A 95 -34.71 5.92 2.05
CA ILE A 95 -33.71 6.61 2.88
C ILE A 95 -33.01 7.72 2.08
N LEU A 96 -32.60 7.47 0.83
CA LEU A 96 -32.00 8.53 0.01
C LEU A 96 -32.95 9.73 -0.16
N GLN A 97 -34.23 9.48 -0.47
CA GLN A 97 -35.25 10.54 -0.59
C GLN A 97 -35.42 11.36 0.70
N LEU A 98 -35.31 10.72 1.88
CA LEU A 98 -35.41 11.43 3.17
C LEU A 98 -34.29 12.46 3.38
N PHE A 99 -33.10 12.22 2.81
CA PHE A 99 -31.92 13.06 3.01
C PHE A 99 -31.52 13.87 1.76
N GLU A 100 -32.31 13.81 0.68
CA GLU A 100 -32.02 14.47 -0.60
C GLU A 100 -31.83 15.99 -0.45
N LYS A 101 -32.61 16.63 0.44
CA LYS A 101 -32.56 18.07 0.72
C LYS A 101 -31.65 18.45 1.89
N SER A 102 -30.86 17.53 2.42
CA SER A 102 -29.97 17.84 3.54
C SER A 102 -28.88 18.83 3.12
N THR A 103 -28.62 19.83 3.94
CA THR A 103 -27.52 20.79 3.77
C THR A 103 -26.33 20.49 4.68
N ASP A 104 -26.46 19.49 5.56
CA ASP A 104 -25.39 19.09 6.47
C ASP A 104 -24.32 18.29 5.72
N ALA A 105 -23.07 18.75 5.77
CA ALA A 105 -21.98 18.15 4.99
C ALA A 105 -21.73 16.67 5.33
N LYS A 106 -21.92 16.27 6.59
CA LYS A 106 -21.74 14.87 7.02
C LYS A 106 -22.88 13.99 6.50
N GLN A 107 -24.12 14.46 6.61
CA GLN A 107 -25.29 13.77 6.05
C GLN A 107 -25.22 13.68 4.53
N LEU A 108 -24.79 14.73 3.84
CA LEU A 108 -24.56 14.73 2.39
C LEU A 108 -23.53 13.66 1.99
N TYR A 109 -22.40 13.57 2.70
CA TYR A 109 -21.41 12.53 2.45
C TYR A 109 -21.98 11.12 2.68
N LEU A 110 -22.70 10.90 3.78
CA LEU A 110 -23.36 9.61 4.06
C LEU A 110 -24.42 9.27 3.02
N HIS A 111 -25.23 10.25 2.59
CA HIS A 111 -26.23 10.08 1.54
C HIS A 111 -25.58 9.66 0.20
N GLN A 112 -24.52 10.35 -0.22
CA GLN A 112 -23.78 10.00 -1.43
C GLN A 112 -23.08 8.64 -1.32
N SER A 113 -22.51 8.33 -0.14
CA SER A 113 -21.90 7.03 0.17
C SER A 113 -22.93 5.90 0.09
N LEU A 114 -24.15 6.12 0.59
CA LEU A 114 -25.25 5.17 0.49
C LEU A 114 -25.67 4.98 -0.97
N LYS A 115 -25.77 6.07 -1.75
CA LYS A 115 -26.11 6.00 -3.19
C LYS A 115 -25.14 5.11 -3.95
N ILE A 116 -23.83 5.31 -3.80
CA ILE A 116 -22.83 4.45 -4.46
C ILE A 116 -22.84 3.02 -3.91
N SER A 117 -23.10 2.83 -2.61
CA SER A 117 -23.21 1.48 -2.00
C SER A 117 -24.37 0.69 -2.60
N LEU A 118 -25.51 1.34 -2.84
CA LEU A 118 -26.67 0.71 -3.47
C LEU A 118 -26.39 0.35 -4.93
N ILE A 119 -25.76 1.25 -5.71
CA ILE A 119 -25.37 0.97 -7.10
C ILE A 119 -24.44 -0.26 -7.14
N LYS A 120 -23.42 -0.31 -6.27
CA LYS A 120 -22.49 -1.44 -6.18
C LYS A 120 -23.18 -2.75 -5.78
N MET A 121 -24.12 -2.69 -4.83
CA MET A 121 -24.95 -3.84 -4.47
C MET A 121 -25.78 -4.34 -5.65
N GLN A 122 -26.35 -3.44 -6.47
CA GLN A 122 -27.09 -3.84 -7.66
C GLN A 122 -26.21 -4.59 -8.68
N TYR A 123 -24.96 -4.17 -8.90
CA TYR A 123 -24.02 -4.93 -9.72
C TYR A 123 -23.60 -6.26 -9.09
N ARG A 124 -23.51 -6.34 -7.75
CA ARG A 124 -23.20 -7.58 -7.04
C ARG A 124 -24.26 -8.64 -7.28
N ILE A 125 -25.53 -8.28 -7.07
CA ILE A 125 -26.67 -9.22 -7.11
C ILE A 125 -27.06 -9.61 -8.54
N GLN A 126 -26.68 -8.80 -9.54
CA GLN A 126 -26.91 -9.02 -10.97
C GLN A 126 -28.40 -9.16 -11.34
N ILE A 127 -28.69 -9.26 -12.64
CA ILE A 127 -30.06 -9.23 -13.18
C ILE A 127 -30.91 -10.40 -12.66
N GLU A 128 -30.28 -11.53 -12.38
CA GLU A 128 -30.88 -12.75 -11.83
C GLU A 128 -31.58 -12.50 -10.49
N ASN A 129 -31.11 -11.52 -9.72
CA ASN A 129 -31.70 -11.12 -8.44
C ASN A 129 -32.28 -9.69 -8.48
N GLY A 130 -32.61 -9.17 -9.68
CA GLY A 130 -33.20 -7.83 -9.86
C GLY A 130 -32.20 -6.67 -9.77
N GLY A 131 -30.92 -6.94 -10.00
CA GLY A 131 -29.81 -5.99 -10.02
C GLY A 131 -29.50 -5.41 -11.39
N LEU A 132 -28.24 -5.00 -11.57
CA LEU A 132 -27.70 -4.40 -12.80
C LEU A 132 -26.79 -5.38 -13.55
N GLN A 133 -26.78 -5.27 -14.88
CA GLN A 133 -25.92 -6.05 -15.75
C GLN A 133 -24.57 -5.35 -15.95
N ILE A 134 -23.49 -6.13 -15.99
CA ILE A 134 -22.17 -5.67 -16.44
C ILE A 134 -22.21 -5.63 -17.97
N LEU A 135 -21.86 -4.48 -18.56
CA LEU A 135 -21.97 -4.27 -20.00
C LEU A 135 -20.61 -4.23 -20.68
N ASN A 136 -20.62 -4.36 -22.01
CA ASN A 136 -19.46 -3.99 -22.81
C ASN A 136 -19.21 -2.48 -22.69
N PRO A 137 -17.95 -2.02 -22.63
CA PRO A 137 -17.63 -0.58 -22.49
C PRO A 137 -18.21 0.30 -23.60
N SER A 138 -18.41 -0.25 -24.80
CA SER A 138 -19.06 0.41 -25.94
C SER A 138 -20.53 0.78 -25.69
N ALA A 139 -21.16 0.27 -24.63
CA ALA A 139 -22.50 0.67 -24.22
C ALA A 139 -22.53 2.06 -23.54
N LEU A 140 -21.36 2.60 -23.17
CA LEU A 140 -21.25 3.95 -22.61
C LEU A 140 -21.07 4.98 -23.73
N SER A 141 -21.67 6.16 -23.61
CA SER A 141 -21.44 7.24 -24.57
C SER A 141 -19.99 7.74 -24.53
N ASP A 142 -19.45 8.11 -25.69
CA ASP A 142 -18.11 8.69 -25.82
C ASP A 142 -17.91 9.91 -24.90
N GLU A 143 -18.97 10.70 -24.70
CA GLU A 143 -18.97 11.84 -23.78
C GLU A 143 -18.68 11.40 -22.33
N ASN A 144 -19.29 10.32 -21.85
CA ASN A 144 -19.06 9.82 -20.50
C ASN A 144 -17.66 9.22 -20.35
N ILE A 145 -17.16 8.53 -21.38
CA ILE A 145 -15.78 8.01 -21.42
C ILE A 145 -14.78 9.17 -21.36
N LEU A 146 -15.02 10.25 -22.11
CA LEU A 146 -14.20 11.45 -22.10
C LEU A 146 -14.22 12.14 -20.73
N LYS A 147 -15.40 12.29 -20.11
CA LYS A 147 -15.53 12.85 -18.76
C LYS A 147 -14.79 12.02 -17.72
N LEU A 148 -14.90 10.69 -17.76
CA LEU A 148 -14.16 9.80 -16.88
C LEU A 148 -12.64 9.93 -17.11
N THR A 149 -12.21 9.97 -18.36
CA THR A 149 -10.79 10.16 -18.72
C THR A 149 -10.26 11.48 -18.18
N ASN A 150 -11.02 12.57 -18.32
CA ASN A 150 -10.67 13.87 -17.77
C ASN A 150 -10.60 13.86 -16.24
N LEU A 151 -11.54 13.18 -15.57
CA LEU A 151 -11.53 12.98 -14.12
C LEU A 151 -10.26 12.21 -13.67
N VAL A 152 -9.88 11.16 -14.40
CA VAL A 152 -8.63 10.40 -14.15
C VAL A 152 -7.40 11.29 -14.34
N ASN A 153 -7.33 12.04 -15.43
CA ASN A 153 -6.24 12.97 -15.69
C ASN A 153 -6.13 14.05 -14.60
N GLU A 154 -7.26 14.56 -14.11
CA GLU A 154 -7.28 15.52 -13.02
C GLU A 154 -6.81 14.90 -11.70
N PHE A 155 -7.25 13.67 -11.39
CA PHE A 155 -6.75 12.91 -10.25
C PHE A 155 -5.23 12.71 -10.32
N GLN A 156 -4.68 12.37 -11.48
CA GLN A 156 -3.24 12.23 -11.69
C GLN A 156 -2.48 13.54 -11.50
N ARG A 157 -3.00 14.66 -12.00
CA ARG A 157 -2.38 15.99 -11.85
C ARG A 157 -2.40 16.46 -10.40
N ALA A 158 -3.49 16.19 -9.68
CA ALA A 158 -3.62 16.53 -8.26
C ALA A 158 -2.68 15.70 -7.37
N ASP A 159 -2.27 14.53 -7.85
CA ASP A 159 -1.38 13.65 -7.13
C ASP A 159 0.09 13.90 -7.54
N GLU A 160 0.80 14.67 -6.70
CA GLU A 160 2.22 15.06 -6.86
C GLU A 160 3.16 13.88 -7.18
N ARG A 161 2.73 12.64 -6.92
CA ARG A 161 3.49 11.39 -7.14
C ARG A 161 3.59 10.98 -8.61
N TYR A 162 2.66 11.38 -9.47
CA TYR A 162 2.69 11.03 -10.90
C TYR A 162 3.62 11.92 -11.74
N SER A 163 4.27 12.91 -11.13
CA SER A 163 4.81 14.04 -11.88
C SER A 163 6.02 13.78 -12.80
N TYR A 164 6.63 12.60 -12.90
CA TYR A 164 7.86 12.50 -13.71
C TYR A 164 8.22 11.21 -14.45
N THR A 165 7.49 10.09 -14.40
CA THR A 165 7.86 8.89 -15.23
C THR A 165 6.87 7.72 -15.20
N GLN A 166 5.88 7.71 -14.31
CA GLN A 166 4.89 6.62 -14.23
C GLN A 166 3.63 6.96 -15.03
N TYR A 167 3.78 7.12 -16.35
CA TYR A 167 2.63 7.05 -17.25
C TYR A 167 2.24 5.58 -17.39
N ASN A 168 1.57 5.03 -16.38
CA ASN A 168 0.78 3.83 -16.63
C ASN A 168 -0.35 4.27 -17.55
N ASN A 169 -0.45 3.66 -18.73
CA ASN A 169 -1.59 3.88 -19.59
C ASN A 169 -2.82 3.26 -18.91
N TYR A 170 -3.55 4.06 -18.14
CA TYR A 170 -4.76 3.63 -17.42
C TYR A 170 -5.92 3.26 -18.34
N THR A 171 -5.75 3.31 -19.68
CA THR A 171 -6.77 2.92 -20.65
C THR A 171 -7.40 1.57 -20.32
N ALA A 172 -6.61 0.54 -19.96
CA ALA A 172 -7.18 -0.76 -19.59
C ALA A 172 -8.12 -0.67 -18.37
N LYS A 173 -7.71 0.06 -17.32
CA LYS A 173 -8.53 0.26 -16.12
C LYS A 173 -9.75 1.14 -16.37
N ILE A 174 -9.62 2.17 -17.19
CA ILE A 174 -10.75 3.01 -17.62
C ILE A 174 -11.75 2.14 -18.38
N HIS A 175 -11.29 1.28 -19.28
CA HIS A 175 -12.12 0.36 -20.04
C HIS A 175 -12.85 -0.64 -19.13
N GLU A 176 -12.17 -1.19 -18.11
CA GLU A 176 -12.80 -2.02 -17.06
C GLU A 176 -13.89 -1.23 -16.30
N ILE A 177 -13.62 0.02 -15.89
CA ILE A 177 -14.60 0.85 -15.17
C ILE A 177 -15.83 1.16 -16.04
N CYS A 178 -15.64 1.37 -17.35
CA CYS A 178 -16.72 1.63 -18.30
C CYS A 178 -17.72 0.47 -18.46
N GLN A 179 -17.38 -0.74 -18.00
CA GLN A 179 -18.32 -1.87 -17.92
C GLN A 179 -19.45 -1.65 -16.90
N TYR A 180 -19.33 -0.61 -16.06
CA TYR A 180 -20.27 -0.26 -14.98
C TYR A 180 -20.87 1.14 -15.18
N PRO A 181 -21.80 1.34 -16.15
CA PRO A 181 -22.31 2.66 -16.52
C PRO A 181 -22.84 3.52 -15.37
N GLU A 182 -23.62 2.93 -14.46
CA GLU A 182 -24.15 3.65 -13.29
C GLU A 182 -23.07 4.08 -12.30
N ILE A 183 -21.96 3.33 -12.20
CA ILE A 183 -20.77 3.77 -11.45
C ILE A 183 -20.14 4.95 -12.18
N VAL A 184 -19.94 4.87 -13.51
CA VAL A 184 -19.35 5.98 -14.28
C VAL A 184 -20.17 7.25 -14.13
N LYS A 185 -21.50 7.18 -14.30
CA LYS A 185 -22.42 8.32 -14.11
C LYS A 185 -22.27 8.92 -12.70
N PHE A 186 -22.12 8.09 -11.67
CA PHE A 186 -21.87 8.57 -10.31
C PHE A 186 -20.50 9.26 -10.19
N LEU A 187 -19.44 8.68 -10.76
CA LEU A 187 -18.07 9.20 -10.63
C LEU A 187 -17.88 10.54 -11.34
N ILE A 188 -18.49 10.72 -12.53
CA ILE A 188 -18.35 11.94 -13.34
C ILE A 188 -19.22 13.10 -12.83
N ASP A 189 -20.15 12.85 -11.91
CA ASP A 189 -20.95 13.90 -11.28
C ASP A 189 -20.07 14.76 -10.34
N PRO A 190 -19.92 16.07 -10.60
CA PRO A 190 -19.10 16.94 -9.76
C PRO A 190 -19.53 16.96 -8.28
N GLN A 191 -20.81 16.70 -7.98
CA GLN A 191 -21.30 16.65 -6.60
C GLN A 191 -20.67 15.49 -5.80
N HIS A 192 -20.18 14.45 -6.48
CA HIS A 192 -19.65 13.24 -5.88
C HIS A 192 -18.11 13.21 -5.88
N ARG A 193 -17.46 14.36 -6.13
CA ARG A 193 -16.02 14.45 -6.38
C ARG A 193 -15.14 13.76 -5.34
N LYS A 194 -15.44 13.94 -4.06
CA LYS A 194 -14.67 13.32 -2.96
C LYS A 194 -14.70 11.80 -3.05
N LEU A 195 -15.89 11.22 -3.20
CA LEU A 195 -16.07 9.77 -3.33
C LEU A 195 -15.48 9.24 -4.65
N ALA A 196 -15.54 10.03 -5.72
CA ALA A 196 -14.88 9.69 -6.97
C ALA A 196 -13.35 9.60 -6.81
N PHE A 197 -12.74 10.52 -6.06
CA PHE A 197 -11.31 10.45 -5.74
C PHE A 197 -10.96 9.29 -4.82
N GLU A 198 -11.79 8.97 -3.83
CA GLU A 198 -11.64 7.77 -3.01
C GLU A 198 -11.71 6.49 -3.87
N TYR A 199 -12.61 6.46 -4.86
CA TYR A 199 -12.71 5.35 -5.82
C TYR A 199 -11.45 5.20 -6.68
N LEU A 200 -10.99 6.29 -7.30
CA LEU A 200 -9.79 6.27 -8.16
C LEU A 200 -8.52 5.95 -7.37
N GLN A 201 -8.49 6.36 -6.11
CA GLN A 201 -7.43 5.96 -5.19
C GLN A 201 -7.36 4.43 -5.05
N LEU A 202 -8.48 3.76 -4.82
CA LEU A 202 -8.50 2.31 -4.68
C LEU A 202 -8.24 1.60 -6.02
N GLY A 203 -8.92 2.01 -7.09
CA GLY A 203 -8.86 1.33 -8.38
C GLY A 203 -7.58 1.60 -9.19
N LEU A 204 -7.04 2.83 -9.14
CA LEU A 204 -5.89 3.22 -9.98
C LEU A 204 -4.58 3.29 -9.19
N ARG A 205 -4.58 3.89 -8.00
CA ARG A 205 -3.35 4.01 -7.19
C ARG A 205 -3.03 2.70 -6.48
N ASP A 206 -4.01 2.14 -5.79
CA ASP A 206 -3.83 0.88 -5.05
C ASP A 206 -4.05 -0.34 -5.93
N ASN A 207 -4.47 -0.13 -7.18
CA ASN A 207 -4.69 -1.16 -8.21
C ASN A 207 -5.57 -2.31 -7.72
N LEU A 208 -6.57 -1.99 -6.89
CA LEU A 208 -7.57 -2.97 -6.49
C LEU A 208 -8.37 -3.41 -7.72
N ASP A 209 -8.71 -4.69 -7.77
CA ASP A 209 -9.52 -5.26 -8.83
C ASP A 209 -10.85 -4.48 -8.99
N ILE A 210 -11.16 -4.06 -10.22
CA ILE A 210 -12.31 -3.18 -10.51
C ILE A 210 -13.63 -3.92 -10.28
N GLU A 211 -13.67 -5.23 -10.51
CA GLU A 211 -14.84 -6.05 -10.26
C GLU A 211 -15.14 -6.10 -8.76
N VAL A 212 -14.11 -6.36 -7.94
CA VAL A 212 -14.23 -6.33 -6.47
C VAL A 212 -14.68 -4.94 -6.01
N LEU A 213 -14.05 -3.88 -6.53
CA LEU A 213 -14.37 -2.50 -6.17
C LEU A 213 -15.82 -2.12 -6.49
N ASN A 214 -16.38 -2.62 -7.60
CA ASN A 214 -17.73 -2.29 -8.07
C ASN A 214 -18.84 -3.18 -7.52
N GLN A 215 -18.51 -4.34 -6.94
CA GLN A 215 -19.51 -5.25 -6.39
C GLN A 215 -19.47 -5.35 -4.86
N TYR A 216 -18.33 -5.11 -4.23
CA TYR A 216 -18.13 -5.33 -2.80
C TYR A 216 -17.70 -4.03 -2.11
N HIS A 217 -18.67 -3.13 -1.85
CA HIS A 217 -18.38 -1.79 -1.30
C HIS A 217 -17.69 -1.87 0.07
N TYR A 218 -18.26 -2.65 0.99
CA TYR A 218 -17.79 -2.72 2.36
C TYR A 218 -16.52 -3.53 2.46
N GLU A 219 -16.42 -4.63 1.72
CA GLU A 219 -15.21 -5.43 1.73
C GLU A 219 -14.04 -4.69 1.06
N SER A 220 -14.27 -3.92 -0.01
CA SER A 220 -13.22 -3.07 -0.60
C SER A 220 -12.68 -2.05 0.41
N LYS A 221 -13.58 -1.42 1.19
CA LYS A 221 -13.17 -0.53 2.27
C LYS A 221 -12.42 -1.28 3.36
N ASN A 222 -12.92 -2.45 3.76
CA ASN A 222 -12.30 -3.30 4.77
C ASN A 222 -10.87 -3.74 4.36
N LEU A 223 -10.68 -4.16 3.11
CA LEU A 223 -9.39 -4.49 2.50
C LEU A 223 -8.44 -3.28 2.52
N SER A 224 -8.94 -2.08 2.23
CA SER A 224 -8.15 -0.85 2.31
C SER A 224 -7.75 -0.50 3.74
N ASP A 225 -8.70 -0.50 4.67
CA ASP A 225 -8.51 -0.14 6.08
C ASP A 225 -7.53 -1.10 6.78
N HIS A 226 -7.52 -2.38 6.37
CA HIS A 226 -6.58 -3.39 6.85
C HIS A 226 -5.32 -3.50 5.97
N PHE A 227 -5.06 -2.55 5.07
CA PHE A 227 -3.83 -2.50 4.27
C PHE A 227 -3.58 -3.69 3.33
N ILE A 228 -4.63 -4.44 2.99
CA ILE A 228 -4.60 -5.57 2.08
C ILE A 228 -4.73 -5.10 0.63
N ALA A 229 -5.63 -4.14 0.33
CA ALA A 229 -5.89 -3.68 -1.04
C ALA A 229 -4.62 -3.26 -1.80
N ARG A 230 -3.76 -2.47 -1.15
CA ARG A 230 -2.47 -2.03 -1.71
C ARG A 230 -1.50 -3.17 -1.97
N ARG A 231 -1.56 -4.26 -1.19
CA ARG A 231 -0.69 -5.43 -1.38
C ARG A 231 -1.17 -6.27 -2.55
N THR A 232 -2.47 -6.53 -2.60
CA THR A 232 -3.09 -7.31 -3.67
C THR A 232 -2.95 -6.62 -5.03
N GLY A 233 -3.07 -5.29 -5.08
CA GLY A 233 -2.87 -4.55 -6.34
C GLY A 233 -1.41 -4.29 -6.70
N ALA A 234 -0.49 -4.39 -5.75
CA ALA A 234 0.95 -4.27 -6.04
C ALA A 234 1.50 -5.54 -6.68
N ILE A 235 1.04 -6.73 -6.30
CA ILE A 235 1.51 -8.03 -6.83
C ILE A 235 0.83 -8.31 -8.18
N THR A 236 1.55 -8.94 -9.12
CA THR A 236 1.00 -9.26 -10.45
C THR A 236 0.00 -10.40 -10.47
N ALA A 237 0.17 -11.37 -9.56
CA ALA A 237 -0.74 -12.49 -9.45
C ALA A 237 -2.16 -12.01 -9.17
N LYS A 238 -3.16 -12.70 -9.73
CA LYS A 238 -4.57 -12.45 -9.43
C LYS A 238 -4.91 -12.99 -8.04
N ILE A 239 -4.53 -12.23 -7.01
CA ILE A 239 -4.72 -12.60 -5.60
C ILE A 239 -6.19 -12.53 -5.18
N LEU A 240 -6.92 -11.54 -5.70
CA LEU A 240 -8.35 -11.34 -5.44
C LEU A 240 -9.16 -11.67 -6.69
N SER A 241 -10.27 -12.38 -6.51
CA SER A 241 -11.19 -12.70 -7.60
C SER A 241 -12.63 -12.82 -7.11
N VAL A 242 -13.57 -12.44 -7.97
CA VAL A 242 -14.97 -12.81 -7.82
C VAL A 242 -15.21 -14.05 -8.68
N ASP A 243 -15.65 -15.14 -8.07
CA ASP A 243 -15.87 -16.43 -8.76
C ASP A 243 -17.30 -16.93 -8.54
N ALA A 244 -17.86 -17.57 -9.57
CA ALA A 244 -19.07 -18.37 -9.47
C ALA A 244 -18.69 -19.82 -9.10
N VAL A 245 -19.14 -20.29 -7.95
CA VAL A 245 -18.78 -21.60 -7.40
C VAL A 245 -20.01 -22.49 -7.33
N GLN A 246 -19.91 -23.70 -7.86
CA GLN A 246 -20.97 -24.70 -7.72
C GLN A 246 -20.98 -25.24 -6.28
N GLU A 247 -22.10 -25.07 -5.58
CA GLU A 247 -22.36 -25.65 -4.27
C GLU A 247 -23.48 -26.72 -4.40
N GLY A 248 -23.12 -28.00 -4.22
CA GLY A 248 -24.05 -29.11 -4.43
C GLY A 248 -24.40 -29.33 -5.90
N SER A 249 -25.50 -30.05 -6.15
CA SER A 249 -25.82 -30.51 -7.51
C SER A 249 -26.34 -29.41 -8.45
N PHE A 250 -26.99 -28.35 -7.94
CA PHE A 250 -27.72 -27.39 -8.79
C PHE A 250 -27.50 -25.92 -8.44
N SER A 251 -26.86 -25.62 -7.31
CA SER A 251 -26.70 -24.24 -6.85
C SER A 251 -25.35 -23.69 -7.29
N VAL A 252 -25.34 -22.45 -7.76
CA VAL A 252 -24.13 -21.68 -8.04
C VAL A 252 -24.17 -20.43 -7.18
N VAL A 253 -23.12 -20.25 -6.38
CA VAL A 253 -22.97 -19.17 -5.41
C VAL A 253 -21.82 -18.27 -5.83
N LYS A 254 -21.99 -16.97 -5.65
CA LYS A 254 -20.95 -15.99 -5.94
C LYS A 254 -20.07 -15.77 -4.72
N HIS A 255 -18.78 -16.08 -4.85
CA HIS A 255 -17.78 -15.91 -3.80
C HIS A 255 -16.79 -14.81 -4.14
N LEU A 256 -16.35 -14.09 -3.10
CA LEU A 256 -15.16 -13.24 -3.18
C LEU A 256 -14.00 -14.03 -2.59
N HIS A 257 -13.07 -14.42 -3.45
CA HIS A 257 -11.92 -15.21 -3.07
C HIS A 257 -10.66 -14.36 -2.90
N MET A 258 -9.84 -14.76 -1.94
CA MET A 258 -8.44 -14.35 -1.81
C MET A 258 -7.57 -15.60 -1.78
N LEU A 259 -6.40 -15.55 -2.42
CA LEU A 259 -5.43 -16.63 -2.32
C LEU A 259 -4.83 -16.72 -0.91
N MET A 260 -4.79 -17.94 -0.37
CA MET A 260 -4.13 -18.32 0.87
C MET A 260 -3.26 -19.54 0.53
N GLU A 261 -1.94 -19.37 0.43
CA GLU A 261 -1.01 -20.41 -0.06
C GLU A 261 -1.49 -21.11 -1.34
N LYS A 262 -1.81 -20.32 -2.39
CA LYS A 262 -2.36 -20.73 -3.70
C LYS A 262 -3.82 -21.20 -3.68
N ASN A 263 -4.41 -21.43 -2.52
CA ASN A 263 -5.79 -21.88 -2.42
C ASN A 263 -6.75 -20.69 -2.43
N LYS A 264 -7.81 -20.77 -3.25
CA LYS A 264 -8.89 -19.78 -3.24
C LYS A 264 -9.74 -19.97 -1.99
N VAL A 265 -9.85 -18.91 -1.19
CA VAL A 265 -10.61 -18.91 0.07
C VAL A 265 -11.64 -17.80 0.07
N ASN A 266 -12.88 -18.11 0.43
CA ASN A 266 -13.96 -17.13 0.53
C ASN A 266 -13.73 -16.20 1.73
N ILE A 267 -13.49 -14.92 1.46
CA ILE A 267 -13.16 -13.95 2.52
C ILE A 267 -14.38 -13.26 3.12
N LEU A 268 -15.60 -13.58 2.66
CA LEU A 268 -16.84 -13.03 3.20
C LEU A 268 -17.22 -13.67 4.54
N ASP A 269 -16.86 -14.95 4.75
CA ASP A 269 -17.01 -15.60 6.05
C ASP A 269 -15.82 -15.25 6.95
N LYS A 270 -16.02 -14.23 7.78
CA LYS A 270 -15.00 -13.75 8.71
C LYS A 270 -14.65 -14.74 9.83
N SER A 271 -15.48 -15.77 10.04
CA SER A 271 -15.29 -16.82 11.04
C SER A 271 -14.58 -18.06 10.49
N GLN A 272 -14.51 -18.21 9.16
CA GLN A 272 -13.83 -19.32 8.51
C GLN A 272 -12.37 -19.41 8.98
N THR A 273 -11.99 -20.57 9.49
CA THR A 273 -10.62 -20.89 9.90
C THR A 273 -9.83 -21.42 8.73
N ILE A 274 -8.65 -20.85 8.51
CA ILE A 274 -7.69 -21.25 7.49
C ILE A 274 -6.54 -21.97 8.18
N ARG A 275 -6.23 -23.17 7.71
CA ARG A 275 -5.08 -23.95 8.16
C ARG A 275 -3.97 -23.83 7.11
N PHE A 276 -2.90 -23.12 7.48
CA PHE A 276 -1.72 -22.96 6.65
C PHE A 276 -0.83 -24.22 6.68
N SER A 277 0.06 -24.33 5.70
CA SER A 277 0.98 -25.46 5.50
C SER A 277 1.88 -25.73 6.70
N ASN A 278 2.25 -24.69 7.45
CA ASN A 278 3.04 -24.81 8.68
C ASN A 278 2.22 -25.25 9.91
N GLY A 279 0.92 -25.49 9.76
CA GLY A 279 -0.01 -25.88 10.83
C GLY A 279 -0.62 -24.72 11.62
N LEU A 280 -0.35 -23.46 11.24
CA LEU A 280 -1.01 -22.29 11.82
C LEU A 280 -2.48 -22.26 11.42
N GLU A 281 -3.37 -22.00 12.38
CA GLU A 281 -4.82 -21.98 12.16
C GLU A 281 -5.41 -20.65 12.60
N TRP A 282 -5.77 -19.78 11.65
CA TRP A 282 -6.31 -18.46 11.92
C TRP A 282 -7.62 -18.24 11.18
N THR A 283 -8.56 -17.52 11.80
CA THR A 283 -9.77 -17.05 11.12
C THR A 283 -9.46 -15.91 10.15
N ILE A 284 -10.29 -15.71 9.14
CA ILE A 284 -10.20 -14.54 8.26
C ILE A 284 -10.15 -13.23 9.08
N SER A 285 -10.90 -13.12 10.17
CA SER A 285 -10.84 -11.97 11.09
C SER A 285 -9.46 -11.78 11.74
N GLN A 286 -8.77 -12.86 12.09
CA GLN A 286 -7.40 -12.78 12.64
C GLN A 286 -6.40 -12.35 11.56
N ILE A 287 -6.54 -12.87 10.35
CA ILE A 287 -5.70 -12.49 9.20
C ILE A 287 -5.81 -10.98 8.94
N TYR A 288 -7.04 -10.44 8.87
CA TYR A 288 -7.25 -9.00 8.68
C TYR A 288 -6.59 -8.18 9.79
N ARG A 289 -6.78 -8.59 11.05
CA ARG A 289 -6.17 -7.91 12.20
C ARG A 289 -4.65 -7.90 12.16
N ASP A 290 -4.00 -8.97 11.70
CA ASP A 290 -2.55 -8.98 11.52
C ASP A 290 -2.10 -7.90 10.53
N PHE A 291 -2.75 -7.80 9.37
CA PHE A 291 -2.42 -6.76 8.39
C PHE A 291 -2.72 -5.33 8.89
N LEU A 292 -3.81 -5.11 9.63
CA LEU A 292 -4.10 -3.83 10.27
C LEU A 292 -3.01 -3.41 11.26
N ASN A 293 -2.53 -4.37 12.05
CA ASN A 293 -1.52 -4.15 13.08
C ASN A 293 -0.11 -3.96 12.53
N LYS A 294 0.13 -4.18 11.22
CA LYS A 294 1.45 -3.96 10.59
C LYS A 294 1.97 -2.51 10.64
N ASN A 295 1.11 -1.54 10.98
CA ASN A 295 1.57 -0.17 11.27
C ASN A 295 2.18 -0.02 12.69
N LEU A 296 1.96 -0.98 13.58
CA LEU A 296 2.35 -0.93 14.99
C LEU A 296 3.46 -1.93 15.32
N ALA A 297 3.46 -3.10 14.67
CA ALA A 297 4.41 -4.18 14.91
C ALA A 297 4.63 -4.99 13.63
N VAL A 298 5.63 -5.88 13.66
CA VAL A 298 5.83 -6.85 12.58
C VAL A 298 4.69 -7.87 12.62
N GLY A 299 3.98 -8.03 11.50
CA GLY A 299 2.95 -9.05 11.35
C GLY A 299 3.53 -10.45 11.10
N GLU A 300 2.76 -11.49 11.40
CA GLU A 300 3.17 -12.89 11.21
C GLU A 300 2.79 -13.45 9.83
N LEU A 301 1.91 -12.76 9.11
CA LEU A 301 1.54 -13.09 7.75
C LEU A 301 2.09 -12.07 6.78
N GLU A 302 2.29 -12.43 5.53
CA GLU A 302 2.58 -11.46 4.47
C GLU A 302 1.83 -11.82 3.19
N MET A 303 1.64 -10.83 2.33
CA MET A 303 1.05 -11.04 1.01
C MET A 303 2.16 -11.27 -0.02
N MET A 304 2.14 -12.42 -0.67
CA MET A 304 3.12 -12.82 -1.68
C MET A 304 2.42 -13.29 -2.96
N TYR A 305 3.17 -13.77 -3.96
CA TYR A 305 2.64 -14.21 -5.25
C TYR A 305 1.56 -15.30 -5.11
N ASP A 306 1.71 -16.15 -4.10
CA ASP A 306 0.77 -17.23 -3.77
C ASP A 306 -0.38 -16.79 -2.85
N GLY A 307 -0.52 -15.49 -2.59
CA GLY A 307 -1.50 -14.93 -1.66
C GLY A 307 -0.97 -14.72 -0.26
N VAL A 308 -1.85 -14.84 0.75
CA VAL A 308 -1.46 -14.70 2.15
C VAL A 308 -0.72 -15.94 2.61
N ILE A 309 0.45 -15.75 3.21
CA ILE A 309 1.31 -16.84 3.70
C ILE A 309 1.80 -16.57 5.13
N PRO A 310 2.11 -17.61 5.93
CA PRO A 310 2.68 -17.46 7.27
C PRO A 310 4.17 -17.13 7.19
N PHE A 311 4.48 -15.85 6.96
CA PHE A 311 5.84 -15.37 6.81
C PHE A 311 6.06 -14.05 7.53
N ASN A 312 6.91 -14.07 8.56
CA ASN A 312 7.34 -12.89 9.28
C ASN A 312 8.54 -12.24 8.57
N GLY A 313 8.35 -11.02 8.06
CA GLY A 313 9.36 -10.33 7.27
C GLY A 313 10.65 -9.99 8.02
N HIS A 314 10.59 -9.69 9.32
CA HIS A 314 11.79 -9.41 10.13
C HIS A 314 12.56 -10.68 10.47
N HIS A 315 11.85 -11.76 10.80
CA HIS A 315 12.48 -13.03 11.12
C HIS A 315 12.87 -13.84 9.88
N LEU A 316 12.44 -13.44 8.67
CA LEU A 316 12.58 -14.19 7.42
C LEU A 316 12.22 -15.67 7.61
N SER A 317 11.10 -15.91 8.28
CA SER A 317 10.66 -17.27 8.63
C SER A 317 9.18 -17.31 9.00
N ALA A 318 8.64 -18.51 9.03
CA ALA A 318 7.35 -18.78 9.63
C ALA A 318 7.49 -18.96 11.15
N ILE A 319 6.46 -18.54 11.88
CA ILE A 319 6.30 -18.90 13.28
C ILE A 319 6.07 -20.41 13.41
N ASP A 320 6.63 -21.03 14.45
CA ASP A 320 6.37 -22.42 14.78
C ASP A 320 4.96 -22.57 15.36
N ALA A 321 4.08 -23.24 14.61
CA ALA A 321 2.67 -23.35 14.96
C ALA A 321 2.43 -24.11 16.28
N VAL A 322 3.24 -25.12 16.58
CA VAL A 322 3.12 -25.90 17.82
C VAL A 322 3.42 -25.02 19.04
N SER A 323 4.55 -24.32 18.99
CA SER A 323 4.96 -23.39 20.05
C SER A 323 3.95 -22.26 20.25
N TYR A 324 3.41 -21.72 19.15
CA TYR A 324 2.40 -20.67 19.19
C TYR A 324 1.09 -21.15 19.82
N LYS A 325 0.65 -22.38 19.55
CA LYS A 325 -0.55 -22.99 20.17
C LYS A 325 -0.38 -23.15 21.69
N ILE A 326 0.81 -23.52 22.15
CA ILE A 326 1.09 -23.71 23.59
C ILE A 326 1.17 -22.36 24.32
N ASN A 327 1.91 -21.40 23.76
CA ASN A 327 2.05 -20.07 24.33
C ASN A 327 2.20 -19.01 23.22
N PRO A 328 1.12 -18.28 22.88
CA PRO A 328 1.16 -17.24 21.87
C PRO A 328 2.17 -16.11 22.15
N LYS A 329 2.63 -15.96 23.40
CA LYS A 329 3.63 -14.95 23.80
C LYS A 329 5.08 -15.37 23.56
N SER A 330 5.39 -16.68 23.52
CA SER A 330 6.79 -17.14 23.43
C SER A 330 7.36 -17.13 22.02
N LYS A 331 6.51 -16.98 20.99
CA LYS A 331 6.82 -16.88 19.55
C LYS A 331 8.20 -17.46 19.17
N ILE A 332 8.23 -18.76 18.91
CA ILE A 332 9.43 -19.45 18.42
C ILE A 332 9.40 -19.43 16.89
N TYR A 333 10.53 -19.09 16.27
CA TYR A 333 10.65 -18.98 14.81
C TYR A 333 11.66 -19.99 14.27
N LYS A 334 11.29 -20.70 13.20
CA LYS A 334 12.22 -21.55 12.45
C LYS A 334 12.97 -20.68 11.42
N ARG A 335 13.97 -19.94 11.91
CA ARG A 335 14.72 -18.97 11.10
C ARG A 335 15.42 -19.67 9.94
N LEU A 336 15.35 -19.05 8.75
CA LEU A 336 16.18 -19.44 7.62
C LEU A 336 17.66 -19.20 7.98
N ASP A 337 18.50 -20.16 7.65
CA ASP A 337 19.95 -20.01 7.74
C ASP A 337 20.45 -19.14 6.58
N THR A 338 20.65 -17.85 6.85
CA THR A 338 21.10 -16.88 5.85
C THR A 338 22.61 -16.92 5.58
N THR A 339 23.33 -17.89 6.13
CA THR A 339 24.75 -18.12 5.82
C THR A 339 24.96 -19.00 4.60
N GLN A 340 23.93 -19.75 4.18
CA GLN A 340 23.95 -20.57 2.98
C GLN A 340 23.94 -19.71 1.72
N ALA A 341 24.66 -20.09 0.67
CA ALA A 341 24.83 -19.26 -0.53
C ALA A 341 23.51 -18.98 -1.28
N ASP A 342 22.54 -19.89 -1.16
CA ASP A 342 21.23 -19.92 -1.82
C ASP A 342 20.07 -19.68 -0.83
N TRP A 343 20.34 -19.12 0.35
CA TRP A 343 19.33 -18.94 1.42
C TRP A 343 18.05 -18.25 0.93
N PHE A 344 18.18 -17.33 -0.04
CA PHE A 344 17.10 -16.55 -0.60
C PHE A 344 16.15 -17.40 -1.47
N GLU A 345 16.61 -18.52 -2.02
CA GLU A 345 15.77 -19.44 -2.80
C GLU A 345 14.72 -20.15 -1.93
N LYS A 346 14.96 -20.19 -0.60
CA LYS A 346 14.03 -20.72 0.40
C LYS A 346 13.01 -19.67 0.88
N THR A 347 13.15 -18.42 0.45
CA THR A 347 12.14 -17.38 0.76
C THR A 347 10.92 -17.54 -0.16
N PRO A 348 9.71 -17.24 0.34
CA PRO A 348 8.53 -17.24 -0.51
C PRO A 348 8.65 -16.25 -1.67
N VAL A 349 8.03 -16.59 -2.80
CA VAL A 349 8.05 -15.74 -4.00
C VAL A 349 7.21 -14.49 -3.75
N LEU A 350 7.86 -13.33 -3.63
CA LEU A 350 7.17 -12.05 -3.47
C LEU A 350 6.27 -11.74 -4.66
N ASP A 351 6.86 -11.69 -5.85
CA ASP A 351 6.18 -11.35 -7.08
C ASP A 351 6.96 -11.88 -8.29
N ILE A 352 6.31 -11.91 -9.45
CA ILE A 352 6.90 -12.25 -10.74
C ILE A 352 6.62 -11.12 -11.73
N ARG A 353 7.62 -10.65 -12.46
CA ARG A 353 7.48 -9.54 -13.43
C ARG A 353 7.99 -9.94 -14.80
N GLU A 354 7.37 -9.41 -15.83
CA GLU A 354 7.88 -9.53 -17.20
C GLU A 354 9.08 -8.60 -17.41
N ARG A 355 10.01 -8.98 -18.28
CA ARG A 355 11.16 -8.14 -18.63
C ARG A 355 10.75 -6.78 -19.19
N GLN A 356 9.67 -6.74 -19.98
CA GLN A 356 9.12 -5.50 -20.53
C GLN A 356 8.78 -4.50 -19.43
N TYR A 357 8.17 -4.95 -18.32
CA TYR A 357 7.87 -4.11 -17.18
C TYR A 357 9.15 -3.52 -16.56
N ILE A 358 10.19 -4.34 -16.40
CA ILE A 358 11.47 -3.92 -15.79
C ILE A 358 12.16 -2.88 -16.69
N ASN A 359 12.24 -3.15 -17.99
CA ASN A 359 12.82 -2.23 -18.99
C ASN A 359 12.09 -0.89 -18.99
N GLN A 360 10.76 -0.89 -19.02
CA GLN A 360 9.95 0.34 -18.97
C GLN A 360 10.09 1.09 -17.63
N ARG A 361 10.01 0.37 -16.51
CA ARG A 361 10.04 0.95 -15.16
C ARG A 361 11.38 1.62 -14.85
N TYR A 362 12.49 0.98 -15.23
CA TYR A 362 13.82 1.42 -14.88
C TYR A 362 14.58 2.08 -16.03
N ASN A 363 13.99 2.12 -17.23
CA ASN A 363 14.63 2.59 -18.46
C ASN A 363 15.97 1.86 -18.70
N LEU A 364 15.89 0.54 -18.71
CA LEU A 364 17.01 -0.38 -18.95
C LEU A 364 16.75 -1.18 -20.24
N ASP A 365 17.83 -1.68 -20.85
CA ASP A 365 17.78 -2.69 -21.91
C ASP A 365 18.32 -4.01 -21.38
N VAL A 366 17.49 -4.72 -20.61
CA VAL A 366 17.86 -6.00 -20.00
C VAL A 366 17.85 -7.10 -21.06
N GLN A 367 18.95 -7.84 -21.18
CA GLN A 367 19.05 -9.01 -22.05
C GLN A 367 18.48 -10.26 -21.35
N PRO A 368 17.99 -11.28 -22.10
CA PRO A 368 17.56 -12.54 -21.52
C PRO A 368 18.63 -13.18 -20.62
N GLY A 369 18.24 -13.64 -19.44
CA GLY A 369 19.14 -14.29 -18.48
C GLY A 369 20.00 -13.34 -17.63
N GLN A 370 19.98 -12.02 -17.89
CA GLN A 370 20.61 -11.05 -16.99
C GLN A 370 19.77 -10.88 -15.73
N TRP A 371 20.42 -10.56 -14.60
CA TRP A 371 19.74 -10.16 -13.39
C TRP A 371 19.57 -8.64 -13.37
N VAL A 372 18.63 -8.13 -12.57
CA VAL A 372 18.51 -6.69 -12.33
C VAL A 372 18.59 -6.40 -10.85
N THR A 373 19.44 -5.46 -10.46
CA THR A 373 19.57 -5.01 -9.08
C THR A 373 19.19 -3.55 -8.98
N VAL A 374 18.45 -3.19 -7.94
CA VAL A 374 17.89 -1.85 -7.78
C VAL A 374 18.11 -1.41 -6.35
N LEU A 375 18.73 -0.25 -6.20
CA LEU A 375 18.68 0.54 -4.98
C LEU A 375 17.49 1.50 -5.12
N GLU A 376 16.53 1.41 -4.21
CA GLU A 376 15.29 2.19 -4.28
C GLU A 376 15.09 3.01 -3.01
N ALA A 377 14.48 4.18 -3.18
CA ALA A 377 14.04 5.02 -2.09
C ALA A 377 12.58 5.40 -2.27
N THR A 378 11.83 5.40 -1.17
CA THR A 378 10.46 5.89 -1.11
C THR A 378 10.39 7.21 -0.36
N ARG A 379 9.42 8.06 -0.73
CA ARG A 379 8.99 9.20 0.09
C ARG A 379 7.51 9.50 -0.12
N ARG A 380 6.80 9.92 0.93
CA ARG A 380 5.45 10.53 0.77
C ARG A 380 5.50 12.04 0.56
N HIS A 381 6.44 12.71 1.22
CA HIS A 381 6.67 14.15 1.12
C HIS A 381 8.15 14.46 0.98
N GLU A 382 8.48 15.70 0.60
CA GLU A 382 9.77 16.01 -0.01
C GLU A 382 11.01 15.53 0.77
N LEU A 383 10.98 15.62 2.11
CA LEU A 383 12.11 15.30 3.01
C LEU A 383 11.64 14.77 4.38
N ASP A 384 10.59 13.95 4.39
CA ASP A 384 10.14 13.28 5.61
C ASP A 384 11.09 12.12 5.94
N ALA A 385 11.59 12.04 7.16
CA ALA A 385 12.44 10.93 7.61
C ALA A 385 11.61 9.79 8.23
N GLU A 386 10.37 10.08 8.65
CA GLU A 386 9.42 9.11 9.21
C GLU A 386 8.62 8.40 8.11
N GLN A 387 8.50 9.03 6.93
CA GLN A 387 7.75 8.52 5.77
C GLN A 387 8.62 8.38 4.51
N ALA A 388 9.89 8.05 4.72
CA ALA A 388 10.81 7.68 3.66
C ALA A 388 11.57 6.41 4.06
N HIS A 389 11.89 5.59 3.07
CA HIS A 389 12.60 4.35 3.30
C HIS A 389 13.56 4.05 2.14
N GLY A 390 14.71 3.44 2.43
CA GLY A 390 15.70 3.01 1.44
C GLY A 390 15.83 1.51 1.47
N TYR A 391 15.71 0.86 0.32
CA TYR A 391 15.63 -0.60 0.22
C TYR A 391 16.21 -1.08 -1.10
N THR A 392 16.33 -2.39 -1.26
CA THR A 392 16.81 -3.00 -2.50
C THR A 392 15.80 -3.97 -3.08
N LEU A 393 15.72 -3.96 -4.42
CA LEU A 393 15.03 -4.98 -5.20
C LEU A 393 16.05 -5.74 -6.04
N ILE A 394 15.90 -7.06 -6.09
CA ILE A 394 16.68 -7.94 -6.96
C ILE A 394 15.70 -8.74 -7.80
N TYR A 395 15.88 -8.69 -9.12
CA TYR A 395 15.10 -9.43 -10.11
C TYR A 395 15.95 -10.57 -10.63
N GLN A 396 15.55 -11.79 -10.31
CA GLN A 396 16.17 -13.03 -10.81
C GLN A 396 15.44 -13.48 -12.07
N PRO A 397 16.14 -13.70 -13.20
CA PRO A 397 15.51 -14.22 -14.41
C PRO A 397 14.96 -15.64 -14.17
N LEU A 398 13.80 -15.89 -14.76
CA LEU A 398 13.11 -17.17 -14.83
C LEU A 398 12.90 -17.55 -16.31
N GLU A 399 12.43 -18.76 -16.56
CA GLU A 399 11.96 -19.16 -17.88
C GLU A 399 10.78 -18.31 -18.38
N GLY A 400 10.76 -18.06 -19.68
CA GLY A 400 9.65 -17.38 -20.38
C GLY A 400 9.64 -15.85 -20.22
N ASP A 401 10.81 -15.21 -20.21
CA ASP A 401 10.98 -13.74 -20.12
C ASP A 401 10.38 -13.08 -18.86
N ARG A 402 10.41 -13.84 -17.76
CA ARG A 402 9.89 -13.44 -16.45
C ARG A 402 10.99 -13.36 -15.41
N TYR A 403 10.71 -12.65 -14.33
CA TYR A 403 11.66 -12.35 -13.27
C TYR A 403 11.01 -12.51 -11.90
N ARG A 404 11.61 -13.30 -11.03
CA ARG A 404 11.26 -13.36 -9.61
C ARG A 404 11.80 -12.13 -8.90
N VAL A 405 10.98 -11.52 -8.04
CA VAL A 405 11.35 -10.32 -7.27
C VAL A 405 11.75 -10.70 -5.86
N TYR A 406 12.84 -10.11 -5.37
CA TYR A 406 13.26 -10.10 -3.97
C TYR A 406 13.29 -8.66 -3.46
N SER A 407 12.82 -8.42 -2.24
CA SER A 407 12.74 -7.09 -1.62
C SER A 407 13.30 -7.10 -0.22
N PHE A 408 14.41 -6.38 0.00
CA PHE A 408 15.09 -6.34 1.29
C PHE A 408 15.38 -4.92 1.74
N GLY A 409 15.25 -4.69 3.04
CA GLY A 409 15.46 -3.41 3.69
C GLY A 409 16.10 -3.60 5.06
N ALA A 410 16.59 -2.51 5.63
CA ALA A 410 17.09 -2.52 6.99
C ALA A 410 16.12 -1.82 7.92
N PHE A 411 15.84 -2.48 9.04
CA PHE A 411 14.84 -2.05 10.01
C PHE A 411 15.39 -2.13 11.41
N PRO A 412 14.90 -1.30 12.35
CA PRO A 412 15.05 -1.60 13.77
C PRO A 412 14.24 -2.86 14.12
N TRP A 413 14.64 -3.59 15.16
CA TRP A 413 13.82 -4.71 15.67
C TRP A 413 12.50 -4.24 16.27
N GLU A 414 12.51 -3.09 16.93
CA GLU A 414 11.35 -2.48 17.57
C GLU A 414 11.09 -1.09 17.00
N PHE A 415 9.82 -0.82 16.66
CA PHE A 415 9.38 0.50 16.23
C PHE A 415 8.85 1.32 17.41
N PRO A 416 9.06 2.64 17.43
CA PRO A 416 8.50 3.49 18.46
C PRO A 416 6.97 3.54 18.37
N GLN A 417 6.28 3.34 19.49
CA GLN A 417 4.81 3.36 19.58
C GLN A 417 4.25 4.67 20.14
N THR A 418 5.09 5.49 20.79
CA THR A 418 4.70 6.79 21.35
C THR A 418 5.59 7.92 20.84
N LEU A 419 5.11 9.17 20.94
CA LEU A 419 5.91 10.34 20.56
C LEU A 419 7.24 10.41 21.31
N LEU A 420 7.25 10.11 22.61
CA LEU A 420 8.49 10.10 23.41
C LEU A 420 9.44 9.00 22.95
N GLN A 421 8.93 7.80 22.65
CA GLN A 421 9.74 6.73 22.06
C GLN A 421 10.28 7.12 20.69
N LEU A 422 9.52 7.83 19.87
CA LEU A 422 9.96 8.31 18.56
C LEU A 422 11.12 9.31 18.67
N VAL A 423 11.03 10.27 19.59
CA VAL A 423 12.14 11.23 19.82
C VAL A 423 13.38 10.52 20.34
N ASN A 424 13.22 9.57 21.27
CA ASN A 424 14.33 8.74 21.73
C ASN A 424 14.93 7.92 20.58
N PHE A 425 14.10 7.29 19.74
CA PHE A 425 14.52 6.47 18.61
C PHE A 425 15.35 7.24 17.58
N VAL A 426 15.06 8.53 17.36
CA VAL A 426 15.88 9.41 16.51
C VAL A 426 17.31 9.55 17.05
N GLY A 427 17.45 9.67 18.38
CA GLY A 427 18.72 9.85 19.07
C GLY A 427 19.43 8.55 19.43
N ASP A 428 18.73 7.41 19.47
CA ASP A 428 19.27 6.17 20.02
C ASP A 428 20.05 5.34 18.97
N THR A 429 20.87 4.41 19.47
CA THR A 429 21.43 3.30 18.71
C THR A 429 20.72 2.02 19.18
N VAL A 430 19.97 1.39 18.28
CA VAL A 430 19.17 0.20 18.61
C VAL A 430 19.66 -1.01 17.81
N GLU A 431 19.23 -2.21 18.21
CA GLU A 431 19.41 -3.39 17.39
C GLU A 431 18.53 -3.31 16.15
N GLY A 432 19.07 -3.73 15.01
CA GLY A 432 18.31 -3.82 13.77
C GLY A 432 18.47 -5.16 13.08
N THR A 433 17.90 -5.25 11.90
CA THR A 433 17.94 -6.46 11.07
C THR A 433 17.79 -6.12 9.60
N ILE A 434 18.25 -7.04 8.75
CA ILE A 434 17.86 -7.10 7.34
C ILE A 434 16.60 -7.95 7.26
N ALA A 435 15.54 -7.35 6.72
CA ALA A 435 14.21 -7.94 6.64
C ALA A 435 13.67 -7.85 5.22
N PHE A 436 12.62 -8.62 4.98
CA PHE A 436 11.76 -8.42 3.82
C PHE A 436 11.12 -7.02 3.88
N ASP A 437 11.15 -6.29 2.77
CA ASP A 437 10.71 -4.89 2.76
C ASP A 437 9.28 -4.69 2.22
N PRO A 438 8.31 -4.26 3.05
CA PRO A 438 6.93 -4.02 2.64
C PRO A 438 6.73 -2.72 1.85
N ASN A 439 7.75 -1.84 1.73
CA ASN A 439 7.67 -0.64 0.89
C ASN A 439 7.48 -0.97 -0.59
N TYR A 440 7.78 -2.21 -0.99
CA TYR A 440 7.39 -2.74 -2.28
C TYR A 440 5.90 -2.45 -2.59
N TYR A 441 5.00 -2.71 -1.63
CA TYR A 441 3.55 -2.55 -1.77
C TYR A 441 3.04 -1.10 -1.65
N TYR A 442 3.89 -0.16 -1.24
CA TYR A 442 3.46 1.20 -0.93
C TYR A 442 3.37 2.06 -2.19
N SER A 443 2.31 1.83 -2.97
CA SER A 443 1.93 2.63 -4.15
C SER A 443 1.74 4.11 -3.83
N GLN A 444 1.34 4.43 -2.60
CA GLN A 444 1.13 5.80 -2.16
C GLN A 444 2.42 6.61 -1.94
N SER A 445 3.60 6.02 -2.09
CA SER A 445 4.89 6.69 -1.95
C SER A 445 5.49 6.94 -3.33
N GLN A 446 6.09 8.12 -3.52
CA GLN A 446 6.98 8.34 -4.65
C GLN A 446 8.17 7.38 -4.55
N LYS A 447 8.65 6.88 -5.69
CA LYS A 447 9.81 5.99 -5.76
C LYS A 447 10.92 6.62 -6.60
N ALA A 448 12.16 6.49 -6.15
CA ALA A 448 13.35 6.86 -6.90
C ALA A 448 14.31 5.68 -6.89
N SER A 449 14.82 5.31 -8.06
CA SER A 449 15.50 4.03 -8.26
C SER A 449 16.80 4.22 -9.03
N TRP A 450 17.85 3.55 -8.57
CA TRP A 450 19.12 3.40 -9.26
C TRP A 450 19.30 1.91 -9.56
N ALA A 451 19.14 1.55 -10.83
CA ALA A 451 18.97 0.18 -11.29
C ALA A 451 20.06 -0.19 -12.30
N HIS A 452 20.50 -1.45 -12.29
CA HIS A 452 21.49 -2.00 -13.21
C HIS A 452 21.11 -3.41 -13.63
N ALA A 453 21.25 -3.69 -14.93
CA ALA A 453 21.37 -5.06 -15.42
C ALA A 453 22.77 -5.58 -15.06
N VAL A 454 22.85 -6.75 -14.42
CA VAL A 454 24.08 -7.34 -13.91
C VAL A 454 24.13 -8.84 -14.24
N ASP A 455 25.33 -9.42 -14.15
CA ASP A 455 25.48 -10.86 -14.19
C ASP A 455 24.97 -11.53 -12.90
N GLU A 456 24.79 -12.85 -12.96
CA GLU A 456 24.36 -13.64 -11.80
C GLU A 456 25.35 -13.55 -10.63
N LYS A 457 26.65 -13.46 -10.92
CA LYS A 457 27.71 -13.41 -9.90
C LYS A 457 27.56 -12.19 -9.00
N ILE A 458 27.34 -11.01 -9.57
CA ILE A 458 27.13 -9.75 -8.84
C ILE A 458 25.83 -9.82 -8.02
N ALA A 459 24.74 -10.31 -8.62
CA ALA A 459 23.46 -10.40 -7.94
C ALA A 459 23.50 -11.38 -6.74
N ARG A 460 24.13 -12.56 -6.91
CA ARG A 460 24.34 -13.51 -5.81
C ARG A 460 25.27 -12.95 -4.73
N ALA A 461 26.30 -12.18 -5.10
CA ALA A 461 27.16 -11.51 -4.12
C ALA A 461 26.38 -10.49 -3.25
N LEU A 462 25.44 -9.74 -3.84
CA LEU A 462 24.54 -8.85 -3.08
C LEU A 462 23.66 -9.65 -2.10
N LEU A 463 23.06 -10.75 -2.55
CA LEU A 463 22.24 -11.62 -1.71
C LEU A 463 23.04 -12.27 -0.57
N ALA A 464 24.29 -12.64 -0.83
CA ALA A 464 25.21 -13.15 0.19
C ALA A 464 25.56 -12.08 1.23
N GLU A 465 25.87 -10.85 0.82
CA GLU A 465 26.14 -9.74 1.75
C GLU A 465 24.90 -9.37 2.57
N LEU A 466 23.70 -9.40 1.99
CA LEU A 466 22.43 -9.24 2.74
C LEU A 466 22.25 -10.35 3.78
N GLY A 467 22.52 -11.61 3.42
CA GLY A 467 22.42 -12.76 4.31
C GLY A 467 23.42 -12.70 5.47
N GLN A 468 24.65 -12.27 5.20
CA GLN A 468 25.67 -12.04 6.24
C GLN A 468 25.34 -10.83 7.13
N ALA A 469 24.80 -9.75 6.56
CA ALA A 469 24.42 -8.57 7.33
C ALA A 469 23.32 -8.91 8.37
N LYS A 470 22.46 -9.89 8.08
CA LYS A 470 21.46 -10.37 9.04
C LYS A 470 22.07 -11.05 10.27
N THR A 471 23.21 -11.74 10.14
CA THR A 471 23.81 -12.54 11.22
C THR A 471 24.78 -11.76 12.12
N LYS A 472 25.36 -10.65 11.64
CA LYS A 472 26.49 -9.95 12.29
C LYS A 472 26.14 -8.90 13.37
N GLY A 473 25.05 -9.07 14.12
CA GLY A 473 24.70 -8.14 15.21
C GLY A 473 24.47 -6.71 14.70
N PHE A 474 23.56 -6.59 13.74
CA PHE A 474 23.23 -5.35 13.03
C PHE A 474 22.67 -4.28 13.98
N ILE A 475 23.15 -3.04 13.85
CA ILE A 475 22.57 -1.89 14.56
C ILE A 475 21.80 -1.00 13.61
N PHE A 476 20.86 -0.24 14.17
CA PHE A 476 20.11 0.78 13.46
C PHE A 476 20.24 2.12 14.19
N GLN A 477 20.62 3.14 13.44
CA GLN A 477 20.69 4.52 13.88
C GLN A 477 19.92 5.37 12.88
N PHE A 478 18.74 5.84 13.28
CA PHE A 478 17.84 6.56 12.38
C PHE A 478 18.51 7.70 11.62
N ALA A 479 19.40 8.46 12.27
CA ALA A 479 20.05 9.59 11.66
C ALA A 479 21.26 9.24 10.77
N TRP A 480 21.94 8.09 11.00
CA TRP A 480 23.18 7.76 10.31
C TRP A 480 23.19 6.36 9.70
N GLU A 481 23.47 5.32 10.48
CA GLU A 481 23.43 3.91 10.03
C GLU A 481 21.98 3.42 9.95
N ASN A 482 21.24 3.89 8.94
CA ASN A 482 19.84 3.55 8.69
C ASN A 482 19.64 2.78 7.38
N CYS A 483 18.38 2.56 7.00
CA CYS A 483 17.98 1.87 5.77
C CYS A 483 18.72 2.33 4.51
N ALA A 484 18.84 3.64 4.30
CA ALA A 484 19.57 4.19 3.17
C ALA A 484 21.09 3.96 3.23
N PHE A 485 21.69 4.08 4.42
CA PHE A 485 23.12 3.83 4.59
C PHE A 485 23.48 2.39 4.27
N PHE A 486 22.78 1.43 4.88
CA PHE A 486 23.11 0.02 4.77
C PHE A 486 22.92 -0.50 3.35
N MET A 487 21.82 -0.16 2.70
CA MET A 487 21.60 -0.59 1.31
C MET A 487 22.67 -0.04 0.39
N ARG A 488 23.07 1.23 0.55
CA ARG A 488 24.19 1.79 -0.23
C ARG A 488 25.52 1.09 0.07
N ASP A 489 25.82 0.84 1.33
CA ASP A 489 27.07 0.22 1.77
C ASP A 489 27.23 -1.20 1.22
N ILE A 490 26.15 -1.98 1.18
CA ILE A 490 26.13 -3.30 0.56
C ILE A 490 26.44 -3.20 -0.94
N PHE A 491 25.81 -2.28 -1.67
CA PHE A 491 26.11 -2.07 -3.09
C PHE A 491 27.56 -1.67 -3.33
N ILE A 492 28.12 -0.77 -2.51
CA ILE A 492 29.53 -0.36 -2.58
C ILE A 492 30.44 -1.57 -2.44
N LYS A 493 30.25 -2.35 -1.36
CA LYS A 493 31.06 -3.52 -1.07
C LYS A 493 31.07 -4.52 -2.21
N VAL A 494 29.94 -4.75 -2.87
CA VAL A 494 29.87 -5.69 -3.98
C VAL A 494 30.46 -5.09 -5.24
N PHE A 495 30.00 -3.91 -5.67
CA PHE A 495 30.37 -3.34 -6.96
C PHE A 495 31.87 -2.98 -7.03
N GLU A 496 32.46 -2.53 -5.93
CA GLU A 496 33.90 -2.26 -5.86
C GLU A 496 34.72 -3.57 -5.88
N LYS A 497 34.27 -4.62 -5.17
CA LYS A 497 34.96 -5.93 -5.17
C LYS A 497 34.87 -6.65 -6.52
N THR A 498 33.79 -6.44 -7.27
CA THR A 498 33.60 -7.07 -8.58
C THR A 498 34.12 -6.23 -9.74
N SER A 499 34.83 -5.12 -9.46
CA SER A 499 35.37 -4.20 -10.46
C SER A 499 34.32 -3.71 -11.46
N MET A 500 33.10 -3.45 -11.00
CA MET A 500 32.10 -2.81 -11.84
C MET A 500 32.54 -1.35 -12.05
N ASP A 501 32.71 -0.92 -13.31
CA ASP A 501 33.15 0.45 -13.67
C ASP A 501 32.19 1.57 -13.24
N THR A 502 31.13 1.24 -12.49
CA THR A 502 30.15 2.20 -12.00
C THR A 502 30.32 2.41 -10.50
N ALA A 503 30.93 3.54 -10.13
CA ALA A 503 30.97 3.98 -8.74
C ALA A 503 29.55 4.21 -8.19
N VAL A 504 29.24 3.63 -7.02
CA VAL A 504 27.93 3.79 -6.37
C VAL A 504 27.77 5.22 -5.84
N PRO A 505 26.88 6.05 -6.42
CA PRO A 505 26.81 7.45 -6.06
C PRO A 505 26.35 7.65 -4.62
N CYS A 506 26.77 8.76 -4.00
CA CYS A 506 26.27 9.14 -2.69
C CYS A 506 24.87 9.76 -2.82
N PHE A 507 23.82 8.96 -2.97
CA PHE A 507 22.44 9.47 -3.17
C PHE A 507 21.77 9.98 -1.88
N PHE A 508 22.15 9.46 -0.71
CA PHE A 508 21.36 9.65 0.51
C PHE A 508 21.88 10.73 1.46
N ARG A 509 23.18 11.05 1.41
CA ARG A 509 23.81 11.93 2.42
C ARG A 509 23.38 13.38 2.29
N LYS A 510 22.83 14.00 3.33
CA LYS A 510 22.43 15.42 3.33
C LYS A 510 22.74 16.08 4.68
N LYS A 511 22.95 17.39 4.72
CA LYS A 511 22.97 18.14 5.99
C LYS A 511 21.57 18.13 6.60
N PHE A 512 21.45 17.80 7.89
CA PHE A 512 20.20 17.76 8.64
C PHE A 512 19.43 19.07 8.55
N LEU A 513 20.11 20.22 8.63
CA LEU A 513 19.47 21.54 8.51
C LEU A 513 18.86 21.81 7.12
N ASN A 514 19.31 21.08 6.09
CA ASN A 514 18.80 21.18 4.73
C ASN A 514 17.65 20.18 4.46
N THR A 515 17.19 19.45 5.48
CA THR A 515 16.03 18.57 5.40
C THR A 515 14.73 19.36 5.65
N ARG A 516 13.56 18.78 5.37
CA ARG A 516 12.24 19.36 5.70
C ARG A 516 11.43 18.29 6.45
N PRO A 517 11.83 17.94 7.68
CA PRO A 517 11.15 16.89 8.43
C PRO A 517 9.76 17.36 8.88
N ARG A 518 8.91 16.41 9.27
CA ARG A 518 7.63 16.66 9.96
C ARG A 518 7.73 16.18 11.41
N GLY A 519 6.63 16.32 12.16
CA GLY A 519 6.53 15.79 13.53
C GLY A 519 7.57 16.37 14.48
N ALA A 520 8.11 15.52 15.36
CA ALA A 520 9.05 15.94 16.40
C ALA A 520 10.40 16.41 15.83
N LEU A 521 10.85 15.83 14.72
CA LEU A 521 12.09 16.21 14.04
C LEU A 521 12.07 17.66 13.53
N LEU A 522 10.89 18.19 13.17
CA LEU A 522 10.74 19.59 12.79
C LEU A 522 11.03 20.53 13.95
N ILE A 523 10.60 20.18 15.17
CA ILE A 523 10.84 20.99 16.37
C ILE A 523 12.33 21.08 16.64
N ILE A 524 13.02 19.93 16.63
CA ILE A 524 14.47 19.85 16.81
C ILE A 524 15.18 20.69 15.74
N GLN A 525 14.81 20.52 14.47
CA GLN A 525 15.42 21.27 13.38
C GLN A 525 15.18 22.79 13.51
N LYS A 526 13.97 23.22 13.89
CA LYS A 526 13.67 24.64 14.11
C LYS A 526 14.55 25.23 15.20
N ILE A 527 14.76 24.53 16.32
CA ILE A 527 15.66 25.00 17.38
C ILE A 527 17.07 25.24 16.84
N PHE A 528 17.65 24.27 16.11
CA PHE A 528 18.97 24.45 15.49
C PHE A 528 19.02 25.56 14.43
N LYS A 529 17.93 25.80 13.69
CA LYS A 529 17.88 26.87 12.68
C LYS A 529 17.80 28.27 13.30
N HIS A 530 17.16 28.42 14.46
CA HIS A 530 16.97 29.71 15.12
C HIS A 530 18.06 30.03 16.15
N THR A 531 18.97 29.10 16.41
CA THR A 531 20.09 29.32 17.34
C THR A 531 21.38 29.63 16.59
N PRO A 532 22.21 30.56 17.10
CA PRO A 532 23.51 30.85 16.52
C PRO A 532 24.39 29.59 16.45
N ALA A 533 25.22 29.48 15.40
CA ALA A 533 26.04 28.30 15.14
C ALA A 533 26.98 27.93 16.30
N PHE A 534 27.45 28.92 17.07
CA PHE A 534 28.31 28.69 18.24
C PHE A 534 27.58 27.98 19.40
N VAL A 535 26.24 28.00 19.44
CA VAL A 535 25.42 27.33 20.47
C VAL A 535 25.05 25.91 20.04
N HIS A 536 25.18 25.56 18.75
CA HIS A 536 24.84 24.23 18.25
C HIS A 536 25.55 23.09 18.99
N PRO A 537 26.83 23.19 19.39
CA PRO A 537 27.49 22.16 20.20
C PRO A 537 26.78 21.88 21.53
N ILE A 538 26.28 22.92 22.21
CA ILE A 538 25.56 22.81 23.49
C ILE A 538 24.24 22.08 23.27
N PHE A 539 23.45 22.49 22.27
CA PHE A 539 22.19 21.83 21.93
C PHE A 539 22.40 20.38 21.50
N LYS A 540 23.47 20.07 20.76
CA LYS A 540 23.83 18.69 20.40
C LYS A 540 24.09 17.85 21.65
N TRP A 541 24.89 18.35 22.59
CA TRP A 541 25.19 17.63 23.83
C TRP A 541 23.96 17.44 24.72
N MET A 542 23.12 18.47 24.84
CA MET A 542 21.85 18.36 25.54
C MET A 542 20.91 17.34 24.87
N PHE A 543 20.81 17.37 23.54
CA PHE A 543 20.06 16.37 22.77
C PHE A 543 20.62 14.95 22.99
N ALA A 544 21.95 14.79 23.00
CA ALA A 544 22.57 13.49 23.26
C ALA A 544 22.29 12.96 24.66
N ALA A 545 22.32 13.83 25.67
CA ALA A 545 22.04 13.49 27.06
C ALA A 545 20.57 13.08 27.25
N LEU A 546 19.64 13.82 26.64
CA LEU A 546 18.20 13.59 26.80
C LEU A 546 17.65 12.41 25.99
N PHE A 547 18.22 12.13 24.81
CA PHE A 547 17.65 11.19 23.85
C PHE A 547 18.57 10.00 23.53
N ARG A 548 19.35 9.57 24.53
CA ARG A 548 20.14 8.32 24.50
C ARG A 548 21.20 8.22 23.38
N ALA A 549 21.65 9.34 22.81
CA ALA A 549 22.68 9.29 21.77
C ALA A 549 24.04 8.76 22.25
N THR A 550 24.26 8.75 23.56
CA THR A 550 25.44 8.18 24.23
C THR A 550 25.31 6.67 24.50
N ARG A 551 24.14 6.05 24.25
CA ARG A 551 23.96 4.61 24.40
C ARG A 551 24.98 3.88 23.51
N LYS A 552 25.59 2.84 24.07
CA LYS A 552 26.62 2.02 23.43
C LYS A 552 26.02 0.64 23.17
N LEU A 553 26.09 0.18 21.93
CA LEU A 553 25.84 -1.21 21.55
C LEU A 553 27.13 -1.85 21.07
N TYR A 554 27.33 -3.11 21.43
CA TYR A 554 28.47 -3.89 20.97
C TYR A 554 28.06 -4.69 19.74
N VAL A 555 28.85 -4.57 18.67
CA VAL A 555 28.66 -5.30 17.42
C VAL A 555 29.95 -5.99 17.03
N TYR A 556 29.87 -7.05 16.22
CA TYR A 556 31.06 -7.69 15.66
C TYR A 556 31.17 -7.36 14.17
N GLU A 557 32.12 -6.50 13.82
CA GLU A 557 32.43 -6.18 12.43
C GLU A 557 33.78 -6.81 12.06
N ASN A 558 33.80 -7.63 11.00
CA ASN A 558 35.00 -8.34 10.54
C ASN A 558 35.72 -9.11 11.66
N GLY A 559 34.96 -9.78 12.52
CA GLY A 559 35.47 -10.56 13.65
C GLY A 559 35.96 -9.73 14.85
N LYS A 560 35.90 -8.39 14.78
CA LYS A 560 36.30 -7.51 15.88
C LYS A 560 35.08 -6.94 16.60
N LYS A 561 35.09 -7.05 17.93
CA LYS A 561 34.07 -6.42 18.79
C LYS A 561 34.27 -4.90 18.75
N MET A 562 33.27 -4.17 18.28
CA MET A 562 33.26 -2.72 18.20
C MET A 562 32.11 -2.13 19.00
N VAL A 563 32.30 -0.92 19.51
CA VAL A 563 31.25 -0.15 20.16
C VAL A 563 30.66 0.82 19.14
N LYS A 564 29.34 0.79 19.00
CA LYS A 564 28.60 1.76 18.19
C LYS A 564 27.77 2.65 19.09
N THR A 565 27.78 3.94 18.76
CA THR A 565 27.01 4.98 19.45
C THR A 565 26.81 6.16 18.52
N LEU A 566 25.69 6.88 18.64
CA LEU A 566 25.35 7.95 17.69
C LEU A 566 26.33 9.13 17.82
N VAL A 567 26.85 9.41 19.02
CA VAL A 567 27.81 10.51 19.26
C VAL A 567 29.14 10.37 18.50
N GLN A 568 29.49 9.14 18.07
CA GLN A 568 30.70 8.89 17.30
C GLN A 568 30.51 9.07 15.78
N THR A 569 29.27 9.29 15.33
CA THR A 569 28.94 9.37 13.90
C THR A 569 29.08 10.78 13.33
N PRO A 570 29.19 10.92 12.00
CA PRO A 570 29.11 12.20 11.31
C PRO A 570 27.79 12.97 11.52
N PHE A 571 26.71 12.31 11.97
CA PHE A 571 25.51 13.03 12.39
C PHE A 571 25.80 13.96 13.57
N PHE A 572 26.45 13.45 14.62
CA PHE A 572 26.75 14.25 15.79
C PHE A 572 27.84 15.31 15.50
N ARG A 573 28.89 14.91 14.77
CA ARG A 573 30.01 15.81 14.44
C ARG A 573 29.59 16.91 13.47
N GLU A 574 28.96 16.56 12.36
CA GLU A 574 28.77 17.45 11.20
C GLU A 574 27.30 17.75 10.88
N LEU A 575 26.35 17.22 11.66
CA LEU A 575 24.91 17.28 11.36
C LEU A 575 24.60 16.73 9.97
N LYS A 576 25.30 15.67 9.54
CA LYS A 576 24.99 14.96 8.30
C LYS A 576 24.10 13.77 8.59
N ILE A 577 23.10 13.52 7.76
CA ILE A 577 22.24 12.34 7.83
C ILE A 577 22.23 11.55 6.52
N ASN A 578 21.85 10.29 6.59
CA ASN A 578 21.44 9.54 5.41
C ASN A 578 19.91 9.63 5.28
N ALA A 579 19.42 10.33 4.25
CA ALA A 579 18.00 10.53 4.01
C ALA A 579 17.59 9.83 2.70
N PRO A 580 16.73 8.79 2.73
CA PRO A 580 16.27 8.13 1.51
C PRO A 580 15.67 9.12 0.50
N SER A 581 14.90 10.10 1.00
CA SER A 581 14.29 11.17 0.21
C SER A 581 15.29 12.02 -0.61
N ALA A 582 16.58 12.08 -0.23
CA ALA A 582 17.59 12.81 -0.97
C ALA A 582 17.88 12.19 -2.36
N MET A 583 17.62 10.90 -2.53
CA MET A 583 17.82 10.19 -3.80
C MET A 583 16.93 10.73 -4.92
N HIS A 584 15.67 11.09 -4.61
CA HIS A 584 14.73 11.67 -5.59
C HIS A 584 15.32 12.92 -6.25
N TYR A 585 15.90 13.81 -5.45
CA TYR A 585 16.49 15.05 -5.95
C TYR A 585 17.77 14.79 -6.75
N ARG A 586 18.62 13.88 -6.27
CA ARG A 586 19.92 13.59 -6.89
C ARG A 586 19.79 12.84 -8.19
N ILE A 587 18.86 11.89 -8.30
CA ILE A 587 18.59 11.20 -9.57
C ILE A 587 18.05 12.17 -10.60
N LYS A 588 17.12 13.06 -10.22
CA LYS A 588 16.62 14.09 -11.14
C LYS A 588 17.77 14.94 -11.69
N LYS A 589 18.64 15.46 -10.81
CA LYS A 589 19.83 16.22 -11.20
C LYS A 589 20.83 15.41 -12.04
N PHE A 590 21.04 14.15 -11.70
CA PHE A 590 21.93 13.24 -12.41
C PHE A 590 21.44 13.03 -13.85
N LYS A 591 20.13 12.80 -14.03
CA LYS A 591 19.49 12.70 -15.36
C LYS A 591 19.60 14.00 -16.14
N GLU A 592 19.32 15.14 -15.52
CA GLU A 592 19.47 16.47 -16.16
C GLU A 592 20.91 16.73 -16.63
N SER A 593 21.90 16.32 -15.83
CA SER A 593 23.32 16.44 -16.17
C SER A 593 23.73 15.50 -17.29
N ALA A 594 23.24 14.25 -17.29
CA ALA A 594 23.50 13.29 -18.37
C ALA A 594 22.96 13.78 -19.73
N VAL A 595 21.72 14.29 -19.75
CA VAL A 595 21.12 14.89 -20.96
C VAL A 595 21.92 16.10 -21.45
N LYS A 596 22.46 16.91 -20.53
CA LYS A 596 23.33 18.03 -20.89
C LYS A 596 24.62 17.56 -21.53
N ILE A 597 25.29 16.57 -20.94
CA ILE A 597 26.53 15.98 -21.48
C ILE A 597 26.29 15.40 -22.88
N GLU A 598 25.20 14.66 -23.08
CA GLU A 598 24.86 14.09 -24.40
C GLU A 598 24.64 15.19 -25.45
N LYS A 599 23.97 16.29 -25.07
CA LYS A 599 23.83 17.46 -25.95
C LYS A 599 25.17 18.11 -26.27
N ASP A 600 26.07 18.21 -25.29
CA ASP A 600 27.39 18.80 -25.45
C ASP A 600 28.28 17.92 -26.34
N ILE A 601 28.21 16.58 -26.22
CA ILE A 601 28.89 15.62 -27.11
C ILE A 601 28.37 15.76 -28.54
N LYS A 602 27.04 15.71 -28.75
CA LYS A 602 26.43 15.89 -30.07
C LYS A 602 26.78 17.23 -30.71
N LYS A 603 26.90 18.29 -29.89
CA LYS A 603 27.36 19.61 -30.35
C LYS A 603 28.82 19.56 -30.77
N TYR A 604 29.68 18.92 -29.98
CA TYR A 604 31.10 18.75 -30.30
C TYR A 604 31.31 17.92 -31.57
N GLU A 605 30.64 16.78 -31.72
CA GLU A 605 30.67 15.95 -32.94
C GLU A 605 30.24 16.75 -34.17
N ARG A 606 29.18 17.56 -34.06
CA ARG A 606 28.73 18.44 -35.15
C ARG A 606 29.77 19.53 -35.47
N CYS A 607 30.42 20.09 -34.47
CA CYS A 607 31.53 21.04 -34.67
C CYS A 607 32.72 20.36 -35.38
N VAL A 608 33.13 19.16 -34.95
CA VAL A 608 34.24 18.43 -35.58
C VAL A 608 33.92 18.06 -37.03
N LEU A 609 32.70 17.63 -37.33
CA LEU A 609 32.26 17.33 -38.70
C LEU A 609 32.26 18.58 -39.60
N ASN A 610 31.88 19.74 -39.07
CA ASN A 610 31.91 21.01 -39.81
C ASN A 610 33.33 21.54 -40.04
N TYR A 611 34.21 21.46 -39.02
CA TYR A 611 35.62 21.83 -39.17
C TYR A 611 36.41 20.87 -40.07
N GLY A 612 36.03 19.58 -40.11
CA GLY A 612 36.59 18.61 -41.06
C GLY A 612 36.21 18.92 -42.51
N HIS A 613 35.02 19.48 -42.75
CA HIS A 613 34.60 19.89 -44.08
C HIS A 613 35.26 21.19 -44.57
N ASP A 614 35.51 22.15 -43.68
CA ASP A 614 36.18 23.40 -44.04
C ASP A 614 37.71 23.24 -44.19
N SER A 615 38.34 22.34 -43.42
CA SER A 615 39.77 22.03 -43.59
C SER A 615 40.09 21.21 -44.85
N MET A 616 39.14 20.42 -45.38
CA MET A 616 39.30 19.76 -46.69
C MET A 616 39.09 20.69 -47.90
N LYS A 617 38.43 21.84 -47.73
CA LYS A 617 38.32 22.85 -48.80
C LYS A 617 39.60 23.67 -48.98
N VAL A 618 40.38 23.86 -47.92
CA VAL A 618 41.67 24.59 -47.98
C VAL A 618 42.80 23.74 -48.56
N TYR A 619 42.67 22.40 -48.59
CA TYR A 619 43.65 21.50 -49.21
C TYR A 619 43.37 21.18 -50.69
N ASN A 620 42.22 21.62 -51.24
CA ASN A 620 41.83 21.40 -52.64
C ASN A 620 41.68 22.70 -53.44
N SER A 621 42.24 23.80 -52.94
CA SER A 621 42.45 25.08 -53.63
C SER A 621 43.92 25.43 -53.58
#